data_AF-A0A3M1QI50-F1
#
_entry.id   AF-A0A3M1QI50-F1
#
_cell.length_a   1.000
_cell.length_b   1.000
_cell.length_c   1.000
_cell.angle_alpha   90.00
_cell.angle_beta   90.00
_cell.angle_gamma   90.00
#
_symmetry.space_group_name_H-M   'P 1'
#
loop_
_entity.id
_entity.type
_entity.pdbx_description
1 polymer ?
#
loop_
_entity_poly.entity_id
_entity_poly.type
_entity_poly.pdbx_seq_one_letter_code
_entity_poly.pdbx_strand_id
1 'polypeptide(L)'
;MTLNDIHSILFNAHILFSVALGIWGLMMALRDESITGNFWGAVATGALLAATTMFFGIIMTIQGLRPERITVYYLYMSWLIIIMPGLFTMLRGRDDRSAAIAFAILSFFNATTSLSMVDRNIIGPWIAG
;
A
#
# COMPACT_ATOMS: atom_id res chain seq x y z
N MET A 1 -13.08 -12.46 15.95
CA MET A 1 -12.44 -11.60 14.94
C MET A 1 -13.48 -11.24 13.90
N THR A 2 -13.77 -9.96 13.76
CA THR A 2 -14.76 -9.38 12.85
C THR A 2 -14.12 -9.00 11.50
N LEU A 3 -14.93 -8.66 10.50
CA LEU A 3 -14.41 -8.10 9.23
C LEU A 3 -13.68 -6.78 9.44
N ASN A 4 -14.14 -5.95 10.39
CA ASN A 4 -13.45 -4.74 10.84
C ASN A 4 -12.03 -5.05 11.34
N ASP A 5 -11.89 -6.10 12.16
CA ASP A 5 -10.59 -6.51 12.70
C ASP A 5 -9.66 -6.99 11.58
N ILE A 6 -10.17 -7.84 10.67
CA ILE A 6 -9.40 -8.33 9.51
C ILE A 6 -8.90 -7.16 8.66
N HIS A 7 -9.80 -6.25 8.31
CA HIS A 7 -9.47 -5.08 7.50
C HIS A 7 -8.39 -4.22 8.18
N SER A 8 -8.54 -3.96 9.48
CA SER A 8 -7.58 -3.16 10.25
C SER A 8 -6.20 -3.82 10.35
N ILE A 9 -6.16 -5.14 10.54
CA ILE A 9 -4.91 -5.92 10.59
C ILE A 9 -4.21 -5.86 9.23
N LEU A 10 -4.93 -6.07 8.13
CA LEU A 10 -4.37 -6.01 6.78
C LEU A 10 -3.87 -4.60 6.44
N PHE A 11 -4.61 -3.56 6.84
CA PHE A 11 -4.19 -2.18 6.63
C PHE A 11 -2.90 -1.85 7.41
N ASN A 12 -2.81 -2.26 8.67
CA ASN A 12 -1.58 -2.12 9.47
C ASN A 12 -0.41 -2.92 8.87
N ALA A 13 -0.68 -4.13 8.37
CA ALA A 13 0.33 -4.91 7.67
C ALA A 13 0.83 -4.18 6.42
N HIS A 14 -0.04 -3.50 5.66
CA HIS A 14 0.36 -2.70 4.50
C HIS A 14 1.29 -1.54 4.87
N ILE A 15 1.02 -0.84 5.99
CA ILE A 15 1.90 0.22 6.49
C ILE A 15 3.30 -0.35 6.77
N LEU A 16 3.37 -1.41 7.59
CA LEU A 16 4.64 -2.03 7.99
C LEU A 16 5.40 -2.59 6.78
N PHE A 17 4.68 -3.23 5.86
CA PHE A 17 5.24 -3.77 4.64
C PHE A 17 5.81 -2.67 3.73
N SER A 18 5.10 -1.54 3.61
CA SER A 18 5.56 -0.38 2.83
C SER A 18 6.83 0.24 3.44
N VAL A 19 6.93 0.33 4.77
CA VAL A 19 8.16 0.76 5.45
C VAL A 19 9.31 -0.22 5.17
N ALA A 20 9.07 -1.52 5.35
CA ALA A 20 10.08 -2.55 5.12
C ALA A 20 10.58 -2.56 3.66
N LEU A 21 9.67 -2.42 2.70
CA LEU A 21 9.98 -2.33 1.27
C LEU A 21 10.78 -1.07 0.94
N GLY A 22 10.43 0.07 1.56
CA GLY A 22 11.18 1.32 1.44
C GLY A 22 12.60 1.21 1.96
N ILE A 23 12.79 0.59 3.12
CA ILE A 23 14.12 0.31 3.69
C ILE A 23 14.91 -0.60 2.76
N TRP A 24 14.31 -1.67 2.24
CA TRP A 24 15.00 -2.58 1.33
C TRP A 24 15.43 -1.87 0.03
N GLY A 25 14.53 -1.11 -0.60
CA GLY A 25 14.85 -0.31 -1.79
C GLY A 25 15.99 0.67 -1.54
N LEU A 26 15.98 1.34 -0.38
CA LEU A 26 17.05 2.24 0.03
C LEU A 26 18.38 1.50 0.22
N MET A 27 18.37 0.33 0.85
CA MET A 27 19.58 -0.47 1.06
C MET A 27 20.20 -0.95 -0.25
N MET A 28 19.40 -1.38 -1.23
CA MET A 28 19.91 -1.71 -2.56
C MET A 28 20.54 -0.48 -3.24
N ALA A 29 19.89 0.68 -3.15
CA ALA A 29 20.42 1.92 -3.71
C ALA A 29 21.72 2.39 -3.03
N LEU A 30 21.86 2.21 -1.71
CA LEU A 30 23.07 2.55 -0.97
C LEU A 30 24.25 1.63 -1.32
N ARG A 31 23.95 0.39 -1.73
CA ARG A 31 24.94 -0.61 -2.12
C ARG A 31 25.24 -0.64 -3.62
N ASP A 32 24.56 0.21 -4.39
CA ASP A 32 24.62 0.22 -5.87
C ASP A 32 24.27 -1.15 -6.47
N GLU A 33 23.36 -1.87 -5.81
CA GLU A 33 22.85 -3.17 -6.26
C GLU A 33 21.71 -2.99 -7.26
N SER A 34 21.60 -3.90 -8.23
CA SER A 34 20.45 -3.95 -9.11
C SER A 34 19.20 -4.49 -8.41
N ILE A 35 18.03 -4.07 -8.86
CA ILE A 35 16.75 -4.55 -8.31
C ILE A 35 16.61 -6.06 -8.59
N THR A 36 16.55 -6.83 -7.51
CA THR A 36 16.43 -8.29 -7.59
C THR A 36 15.00 -8.75 -7.91
N GLY A 37 14.87 -9.98 -8.43
CA GLY A 37 13.56 -10.63 -8.63
C GLY A 37 12.73 -10.74 -7.34
N ASN A 38 13.38 -10.95 -6.20
CA ASN A 38 12.70 -10.99 -4.90
C ASN A 38 12.09 -9.63 -4.53
N PHE A 39 12.79 -8.53 -4.84
CA PHE A 39 12.24 -7.19 -4.64
C PHE A 39 11.02 -6.96 -5.53
N TRP A 40 11.04 -7.39 -6.80
CA TRP A 40 9.87 -7.31 -7.67
C TRP A 40 8.67 -8.10 -7.11
N GLY A 41 8.92 -9.30 -6.60
CA GLY A 41 7.91 -10.08 -5.89
C GLY A 41 7.35 -9.32 -4.68
N ALA A 42 8.21 -8.65 -3.91
CA ALA A 42 7.79 -7.85 -2.77
C ALA A 42 6.96 -6.63 -3.17
N VAL A 43 7.34 -5.90 -4.23
CA VAL A 43 6.53 -4.80 -4.80
C VAL A 43 5.14 -5.29 -5.20
N ALA A 44 5.06 -6.41 -5.93
CA ALA A 44 3.79 -7.02 -6.33
C ALA A 44 2.96 -7.45 -5.10
N THR A 45 3.61 -8.01 -4.08
CA THR A 45 2.98 -8.42 -2.82
C THR A 45 2.38 -7.22 -2.09
N GLY A 46 3.09 -6.08 -2.05
CA GLY A 46 2.60 -4.85 -1.43
C GLY A 46 1.34 -4.30 -2.11
N ALA A 47 1.30 -4.34 -3.45
CA ALA A 47 0.13 -3.94 -4.23
C ALA A 47 -1.05 -4.92 -4.03
N LEU A 48 -0.79 -6.23 -4.01
CA LEU A 48 -1.79 -7.25 -3.71
C LEU A 48 -2.34 -7.10 -2.29
N LEU A 49 -1.51 -6.81 -1.30
CA LEU A 49 -1.94 -6.58 0.08
C LEU A 49 -2.89 -5.38 0.19
N ALA A 50 -2.60 -4.28 -0.51
CA ALA A 50 -3.52 -3.14 -0.61
C ALA A 50 -4.83 -3.54 -1.31
N ALA A 51 -4.76 -4.31 -2.39
CA ALA A 51 -5.93 -4.79 -3.12
C ALA A 51 -6.82 -5.72 -2.27
N THR A 52 -6.21 -6.64 -1.52
CA THR A 52 -6.92 -7.52 -0.57
C THR A 52 -7.58 -6.70 0.54
N THR A 53 -6.90 -5.68 1.07
CA THR A 53 -7.48 -4.77 2.07
C THR A 53 -8.70 -4.03 1.50
N MET A 54 -8.58 -3.50 0.27
CA MET A 54 -9.70 -2.84 -0.41
C MET A 54 -10.86 -3.80 -0.66
N PHE A 55 -10.57 -5.06 -1.03
CA PHE A 55 -11.58 -6.10 -1.23
C PHE A 55 -12.43 -6.33 0.03
N PHE A 56 -11.82 -6.39 1.22
CA PHE A 56 -12.58 -6.43 2.47
C PHE A 56 -13.41 -5.16 2.70
N GLY A 57 -12.89 -3.98 2.37
CA GLY A 57 -13.66 -2.72 2.40
C GLY A 57 -14.88 -2.74 1.47
N ILE A 58 -14.75 -3.35 0.29
CA ILE A 58 -15.86 -3.56 -0.66
C ILE A 58 -16.92 -4.48 -0.06
N ILE A 59 -16.51 -5.62 0.51
CA ILE A 59 -17.43 -6.55 1.20
C ILE A 59 -18.20 -5.81 2.31
N MET A 60 -17.50 -5.06 3.16
CA MET A 60 -18.13 -4.30 4.25
C MET A 60 -19.10 -3.24 3.71
N THR A 61 -18.75 -2.57 2.59
CA THR A 61 -19.64 -1.60 1.92
C THR A 61 -20.92 -2.26 1.40
N ILE A 62 -20.81 -3.44 0.79
CA ILE A 62 -21.96 -4.21 0.28
C ILE A 62 -22.87 -4.65 1.45
N GLN A 63 -22.30 -4.91 2.63
CA GLN A 63 -23.04 -5.21 3.86
C GLN A 63 -23.69 -3.99 4.53
N GLY A 64 -23.56 -2.78 3.93
CA GLY A 64 -24.11 -1.54 4.47
C GLY A 64 -23.24 -0.87 5.53
N LEU A 65 -22.05 -1.41 5.81
CA LEU A 65 -21.09 -0.76 6.71
C LEU A 65 -20.31 0.32 5.95
N ARG A 66 -20.13 1.49 6.56
CA ARG A 66 -19.45 2.62 5.92
C ARG A 66 -18.58 3.38 6.92
N PRO A 67 -17.37 3.83 6.51
CA PRO A 67 -16.65 4.88 7.22
C PRO A 67 -17.25 6.24 6.88
N GLU A 68 -16.98 7.26 7.70
CA GLU A 68 -17.48 8.64 7.52
C GLU A 68 -17.17 9.19 6.12
N ARG A 69 -15.99 8.86 5.57
CA ARG A 69 -15.45 9.44 4.32
C ARG A 69 -15.23 8.37 3.24
N ILE A 70 -16.27 7.62 2.92
CA ILE A 70 -16.21 6.45 2.01
C ILE A 70 -15.58 6.77 0.64
N THR A 71 -15.89 7.92 0.04
CA THR A 71 -15.31 8.31 -1.26
C THR A 71 -13.80 8.53 -1.14
N VAL A 72 -13.36 9.21 -0.08
CA VAL A 72 -11.93 9.47 0.17
C VAL A 72 -11.19 8.17 0.45
N TYR A 73 -11.80 7.25 1.19
CA TYR A 73 -11.27 5.91 1.42
C TYR A 73 -10.95 5.19 0.10
N TYR A 74 -11.93 5.12 -0.81
CA TYR A 74 -11.72 4.43 -2.09
C TYR A 74 -10.69 5.09 -2.98
N LEU A 75 -10.64 6.43 -3.03
CA LEU A 75 -9.62 7.16 -3.79
C LEU A 75 -8.21 6.82 -3.30
N TYR A 76 -7.99 6.82 -1.99
CA TYR A 76 -6.70 6.49 -1.41
C TYR A 76 -6.33 5.01 -1.57
N MET A 77 -7.29 4.09 -1.40
CA MET A 77 -7.03 2.67 -1.62
C MET A 77 -6.67 2.37 -3.07
N SER A 78 -7.38 2.98 -4.04
CA SER A 78 -7.03 2.85 -5.46
C SER A 78 -5.63 3.39 -5.75
N TRP A 79 -5.24 4.52 -5.14
CA TRP A 79 -3.88 5.03 -5.22
C TRP A 79 -2.84 4.02 -4.72
N LEU A 80 -3.02 3.47 -3.52
CA LEU A 80 -2.07 2.54 -2.91
C LEU A 80 -1.86 1.26 -3.73
N ILE A 81 -2.89 0.82 -4.47
CA ILE A 81 -2.84 -0.34 -5.36
C ILE A 81 -2.08 -0.02 -6.65
N ILE A 82 -2.37 1.12 -7.28
CA ILE A 82 -1.96 1.40 -8.66
C ILE A 82 -0.55 1.99 -8.73
N ILE A 83 -0.13 2.73 -7.71
CA ILE A 83 1.07 3.57 -7.82
C ILE A 83 2.37 2.76 -8.01
N MET A 84 2.50 1.61 -7.35
CA MET A 84 3.67 0.73 -7.46
C MET A 84 3.79 0.08 -8.85
N PRO A 85 2.74 -0.60 -9.38
CA PRO A 85 2.71 -1.03 -10.78
C PRO A 85 2.92 0.13 -11.77
N GLY A 86 2.34 1.30 -11.50
CA GLY A 86 2.50 2.49 -12.32
C GLY A 86 3.97 2.93 -12.42
N LEU A 87 4.69 2.98 -11.30
CA LEU A 87 6.11 3.29 -11.30
C LEU A 87 6.92 2.25 -12.09
N PHE A 88 6.62 0.96 -11.92
CA PHE A 88 7.26 -0.10 -12.69
C PHE A 88 7.10 0.10 -14.21
N THR A 89 5.88 0.41 -14.66
CA THR A 89 5.60 0.70 -16.07
C THR A 89 6.33 1.95 -16.55
N MET A 90 6.35 3.03 -15.76
CA MET A 90 7.04 4.28 -16.10
C MET A 90 8.55 4.09 -16.25
N LEU A 91 9.14 3.29 -15.36
CA LEU A 91 10.57 2.95 -15.40
C LEU A 91 10.90 1.84 -16.40
N ARG A 92 9.89 1.25 -17.06
CA ARG A 92 10.04 0.14 -18.02
C ARG A 92 10.84 -1.04 -17.46
N GLY A 93 10.65 -1.33 -16.17
CA GLY A 93 11.37 -2.40 -15.48
C GLY A 93 12.87 -2.16 -15.28
N ARG A 94 13.35 -0.91 -15.39
CA ARG A 94 14.73 -0.54 -15.01
C ARG A 94 15.03 -1.01 -13.59
N ASP A 95 16.24 -1.50 -13.41
CA ASP A 95 16.74 -2.13 -12.20
C ASP A 95 17.98 -1.43 -11.62
N ASP A 96 18.31 -0.23 -12.12
CA ASP A 96 19.46 0.54 -11.65
C ASP A 96 19.22 1.23 -10.29
N ARG A 97 20.29 1.81 -9.73
CA ARG A 97 20.24 2.55 -8.45
C ARG A 97 19.18 3.65 -8.43
N SER A 98 18.94 4.34 -9.54
CA SER A 98 17.94 5.41 -9.59
C SER A 98 16.52 4.85 -9.50
N ALA A 99 16.28 3.69 -10.13
CA ALA A 99 15.03 2.95 -9.97
C ALA A 99 14.84 2.50 -8.52
N ALA A 100 15.87 1.95 -7.88
CA ALA A 100 15.80 1.53 -6.48
C ALA A 100 15.44 2.70 -5.54
N ILE A 101 16.02 3.89 -5.75
CA ILE A 101 15.66 5.12 -5.02
C ILE A 101 14.20 5.50 -5.24
N ALA A 102 13.71 5.46 -6.48
CA ALA A 102 12.34 5.81 -6.81
C ALA A 102 11.34 4.88 -6.09
N PHE A 103 11.58 3.56 -6.12
CA PHE A 103 10.75 2.60 -5.38
C PHE A 103 10.83 2.78 -3.87
N ALA A 104 12.01 3.11 -3.33
CA ALA A 104 12.18 3.39 -1.91
C ALA A 104 11.35 4.60 -1.46
N ILE A 105 11.49 5.73 -2.16
CA ILE A 105 10.73 6.96 -1.89
C ILE A 105 9.24 6.68 -1.97
N LEU A 106 8.79 5.98 -3.01
CA LEU A 106 7.38 5.68 -3.20
C LEU A 106 6.83 4.75 -2.12
N SER A 107 7.64 3.82 -1.62
CA SER A 107 7.23 2.93 -0.54
C SER A 107 7.05 3.69 0.77
N PHE A 108 7.94 4.63 1.09
CA PHE A 108 7.76 5.54 2.21
C PHE A 108 6.56 6.48 2.00
N PHE A 109 6.31 6.91 0.78
CA PHE A 109 5.12 7.68 0.44
C PHE A 109 3.82 6.89 0.67
N ASN A 110 3.79 5.60 0.33
CA ASN A 110 2.66 4.73 0.64
C ASN A 110 2.46 4.55 2.15
N ALA A 111 3.54 4.34 2.92
CA ALA A 111 3.46 4.24 4.36
C ALA A 111 2.91 5.52 5.00
N THR A 112 3.44 6.69 4.62
CA THR A 112 2.99 7.98 5.14
C THR A 112 1.58 8.35 4.69
N THR A 113 1.20 8.02 3.45
CA THR A 113 -0.19 8.14 2.97
C THR A 113 -1.13 7.28 3.82
N SER A 114 -0.75 6.04 4.09
CA SER A 114 -1.54 5.12 4.90
C SER A 114 -1.67 5.60 6.35
N LEU A 115 -0.59 6.09 6.96
CA LEU A 115 -0.63 6.73 8.29
C LEU A 115 -1.58 7.94 8.29
N SER A 116 -1.53 8.78 7.26
CA SER A 116 -2.47 9.91 7.14
C SER A 116 -3.93 9.48 7.05
N MET A 117 -4.22 8.29 6.51
CA MET A 117 -5.58 7.74 6.49
C MET A 117 -6.03 7.28 7.88
N VAL A 118 -5.11 6.72 8.68
CA VAL A 118 -5.37 6.37 10.09
C VAL A 118 -5.68 7.64 10.89
N ASP A 119 -4.80 8.65 10.81
CA ASP A 119 -4.93 9.90 11.57
C ASP A 119 -6.24 10.65 11.27
N ARG A 120 -6.74 10.51 10.04
CA ARG A 120 -7.97 11.16 9.56
C ARG A 120 -9.22 10.28 9.72
N ASN A 121 -9.11 9.11 10.35
CA ASN A 121 -10.20 8.14 10.52
C ASN A 121 -10.89 7.77 9.19
N ILE A 122 -10.10 7.64 8.12
CA ILE A 122 -10.60 7.27 6.79
C ILE A 122 -10.79 5.75 6.68
N ILE A 123 -10.07 4.97 7.48
CA ILE A 123 -10.07 3.50 7.42
C ILE A 123 -11.16 2.83 8.26
N GLY A 124 -11.90 3.59 9.07
CA GLY A 124 -12.91 3.08 10.00
C GLY A 124 -13.25 4.09 11.10
N PRO A 125 -14.15 3.76 12.03
CA PRO A 125 -14.83 2.46 12.16
C PRO A 125 -15.85 2.22 11.03
N TRP A 126 -15.99 0.96 10.60
CA TRP A 126 -17.06 0.58 9.66
C TRP A 126 -18.30 0.24 10.46
N ILE A 127 -19.26 1.15 10.44
CA ILE A 127 -20.54 1.05 11.16
C ILE A 127 -21.68 1.02 10.17
N ALA A 128 -22.83 0.48 10.57
CA ALA A 128 -24.04 0.52 9.75
C ALA A 128 -24.37 1.99 9.44
N GLY A 129 -24.40 2.32 8.15
CA GLY A 129 -24.73 3.65 7.65
C GLY A 129 -26.22 3.92 7.58
#